data_AF-A0A1B3BCJ2-F1
#
_entry.id   AF-A0A1B3BCJ2-F1
#
_cell.length_a   1.000
_cell.length_b   1.000
_cell.length_c   1.000
_cell.angle_alpha   90.00
_cell.angle_beta   90.00
_cell.angle_gamma   90.00
#
_symmetry.space_group_name_H-M   'P 1'
#
loop_
_entity.id
_entity.type
_entity.pdbx_description
1 polymer ?
#
loop_
_entity_poly.entity_id
_entity_poly.type
_entity_poly.pdbx_seq_one_letter_code
_entity_poly.pdbx_strand_id
1 'polypeptide(L)'
;MSLHPHVNDFYEEWLRKSESYSGEQLADYFNKAFSLFTLYNKLYAEAAFVLARSKEIKLNGRIPDRKAATKFVPIYIGHERILEIITRDGQSNESLESLISSIENQRFYIKLSMPYGRRQPNKDKKLLASLRSTDSEEKVEAILDLIYTVRCNMFHGHKQFEEVQVELLRPVTVILKTIILELYSKLSNT
;
A
#
# COMPACT_ATOMS: atom_id res chain seq x y z
N MET A 1 15.82 -10.64 -17.98
CA MET A 1 15.35 -9.25 -17.80
C MET A 1 13.86 -9.30 -17.51
N SER A 2 13.51 -9.22 -16.23
CA SER A 2 12.12 -9.34 -15.74
C SER A 2 11.32 -8.02 -15.81
N LEU A 3 12.02 -6.88 -15.95
CA LEU A 3 11.45 -5.54 -16.04
C LEU A 3 11.28 -5.08 -17.50
N HIS A 4 10.15 -4.42 -17.78
CA HIS A 4 9.99 -3.65 -19.03
C HIS A 4 11.10 -2.59 -19.13
N PRO A 5 11.64 -2.26 -20.33
CA PRO A 5 12.78 -1.34 -20.51
C PRO A 5 12.67 0.06 -19.87
N HIS A 6 11.50 0.45 -19.37
CA HIS A 6 11.23 1.78 -18.81
C HIS A 6 10.83 1.72 -17.33
N VAL A 7 10.88 0.56 -16.67
CA VAL A 7 10.49 0.47 -15.25
C VAL A 7 11.47 1.19 -14.35
N ASN A 8 12.77 1.14 -14.66
CA ASN A 8 13.80 1.88 -13.92
C ASN A 8 13.55 3.38 -13.97
N ASP A 9 13.39 3.96 -15.17
CA ASP A 9 13.15 5.40 -15.32
C ASP A 9 11.84 5.84 -14.65
N PHE A 10 10.79 5.02 -14.75
CA PHE A 10 9.53 5.27 -14.07
C PHE A 10 9.69 5.22 -12.54
N TYR A 11 10.44 4.24 -12.03
CA TYR A 11 10.72 4.10 -10.62
C TYR A 11 11.48 5.32 -10.07
N GLU A 12 12.61 5.65 -10.70
CA GLU A 12 13.46 6.76 -10.27
C GLU A 12 12.69 8.09 -10.29
N GLU A 13 11.95 8.38 -11.37
CA GLU A 13 11.23 9.64 -11.48
C GLU A 13 10.09 9.77 -10.45
N TRP A 14 9.28 8.72 -10.25
CA TRP A 14 8.18 8.78 -9.30
C TRP A 14 8.64 8.71 -7.84
N LEU A 15 9.73 8.00 -7.56
CA LEU A 15 10.34 7.99 -6.24
C LEU A 15 10.90 9.37 -5.90
N ARG A 16 11.74 9.94 -6.77
CA ARG A 16 12.29 11.30 -6.63
C ARG A 16 11.20 12.34 -6.46
N LYS A 17 10.13 12.25 -7.27
CA LYS A 17 8.97 13.12 -7.13
C LYS A 17 8.34 13.00 -5.75
N SER A 18 8.12 11.79 -5.25
CA SER A 18 7.55 11.58 -3.90
C SER A 18 8.43 12.15 -2.78
N GLU A 19 9.75 12.19 -2.98
CA GLU A 19 10.73 12.71 -2.01
C GLU A 19 10.89 14.23 -2.08
N SER A 20 10.50 14.87 -3.18
CA SER A 20 10.56 16.32 -3.34
C SER A 20 9.51 17.10 -2.53
N TYR A 21 8.51 16.42 -1.97
CA TYR A 21 7.47 17.04 -1.14
C TYR A 21 7.95 17.16 0.32
N SER A 22 8.03 18.38 0.84
CA SER A 22 8.62 18.69 2.15
C SER A 22 7.82 18.13 3.34
N GLY A 23 6.51 17.90 3.16
CA GLY A 23 5.63 17.43 4.23
C GLY A 23 5.24 18.54 5.21
N GLU A 24 5.34 19.80 4.79
CA GLU A 24 4.99 20.97 5.59
C GLU A 24 3.53 21.37 5.41
N GLN A 25 2.98 21.09 4.24
CA GLN A 25 1.59 21.42 3.91
C GLN A 25 0.78 20.14 3.68
N LEU A 26 -0.53 20.21 3.92
CA LEU A 26 -1.46 19.14 3.61
C LEU A 26 -1.30 18.59 2.18
N ALA A 27 -1.08 19.49 1.21
CA ALA A 27 -0.86 19.13 -0.19
C ALA A 27 0.35 18.22 -0.41
N ASP A 28 1.40 18.39 0.38
CA ASP A 28 2.60 17.58 0.27
C ASP A 28 2.31 16.13 0.63
N TYR A 29 1.52 15.88 1.68
CA TYR A 29 1.12 14.53 2.09
C TYR A 29 0.28 13.84 1.02
N PHE A 30 -0.68 14.57 0.44
CA PHE A 30 -1.49 14.07 -0.67
C PHE A 30 -0.65 13.75 -1.90
N ASN A 31 0.19 14.70 -2.33
CA ASN A 31 1.01 14.54 -3.52
C ASN A 31 2.05 13.42 -3.37
N LYS A 32 2.64 13.29 -2.17
CA LYS A 32 3.53 12.17 -1.82
C LYS A 32 2.78 10.84 -1.88
N ALA A 33 1.61 10.75 -1.26
CA ALA A 33 0.79 9.54 -1.31
C ALA A 33 0.38 9.17 -2.74
N PHE A 34 -0.11 10.12 -3.54
CA PHE A 34 -0.43 9.87 -4.95
C PHE A 34 0.77 9.40 -5.77
N SER A 35 1.94 9.99 -5.52
CA SER A 35 3.18 9.62 -6.21
C SER A 35 3.59 8.19 -5.87
N LEU A 36 3.58 7.82 -4.59
CA LEU A 36 3.88 6.47 -4.13
C LEU A 36 2.83 5.46 -4.61
N PHE A 37 1.54 5.79 -4.60
CA PHE A 37 0.50 4.89 -5.12
C PHE A 37 0.63 4.66 -6.64
N THR A 38 1.03 5.69 -7.39
CA THR A 38 1.29 5.57 -8.82
C THR A 38 2.48 4.67 -9.09
N LEU A 39 3.56 4.85 -8.32
CA LEU A 39 4.72 3.98 -8.38
C LEU A 39 4.37 2.53 -8.02
N TYR A 40 3.68 2.32 -6.90
CA TYR A 40 3.25 1.00 -6.46
C TYR A 40 2.36 0.31 -7.49
N ASN A 41 1.44 1.04 -8.14
CA ASN A 41 0.60 0.52 -9.21
C ASN A 41 1.40 -0.08 -10.37
N LYS A 42 2.44 0.63 -10.81
CA LYS A 42 3.32 0.12 -11.85
C LYS A 42 4.06 -1.13 -11.38
N LEU A 43 4.65 -1.09 -10.18
CA LEU A 43 5.47 -2.21 -9.68
C LEU A 43 4.65 -3.48 -9.40
N TYR A 44 3.45 -3.37 -8.80
CA TYR A 44 2.63 -4.56 -8.58
C TYR A 44 2.09 -5.16 -9.88
N ALA A 45 1.94 -4.35 -10.93
CA ALA A 45 1.58 -4.86 -12.26
C ALA A 45 2.73 -5.68 -12.84
N GLU A 46 3.97 -5.20 -12.72
CA GLU A 46 5.16 -5.96 -13.13
C GLU A 46 5.31 -7.27 -12.34
N ALA A 47 5.12 -7.24 -11.02
CA ALA A 47 5.13 -8.45 -10.19
C ALA A 47 4.06 -9.45 -10.64
N ALA A 48 2.84 -9.00 -10.93
CA ALA A 48 1.79 -9.84 -11.46
C ALA A 48 2.18 -10.46 -12.83
N PHE A 49 2.84 -9.71 -13.70
CA PHE A 49 3.34 -10.26 -14.96
C PHE A 49 4.44 -11.29 -14.77
N VAL A 50 5.36 -11.07 -13.82
CA VAL A 50 6.40 -12.07 -13.49
C VAL A 50 5.76 -13.37 -13.01
N LEU A 51 4.85 -13.29 -12.03
CA LEU A 51 4.13 -14.46 -11.51
C LEU A 51 3.28 -15.18 -12.57
N ALA A 52 2.70 -14.43 -13.52
CA ALA A 52 1.94 -15.02 -14.61
C ALA A 52 2.85 -15.77 -15.60
N ARG A 53 4.04 -15.22 -15.90
CA ARG A 53 5.05 -15.87 -16.76
C ARG A 53 5.64 -17.11 -16.10
N SER A 54 5.82 -17.12 -14.78
CA SER A 54 6.25 -18.30 -14.02
C SER A 54 5.15 -19.33 -13.78
N LYS A 55 3.90 -19.05 -14.21
CA LYS A 55 2.71 -19.89 -14.03
C LYS A 55 2.26 -20.07 -12.57
N GLU A 56 2.74 -19.23 -11.65
CA GLU A 56 2.31 -19.21 -10.25
C GLU A 56 0.90 -18.62 -10.10
N ILE A 57 0.51 -17.73 -11.01
CA ILE A 57 -0.86 -17.19 -11.08
C ILE A 57 -1.41 -17.30 -12.50
N LYS A 58 -2.76 -17.23 -12.62
CA LYS A 58 -3.45 -17.11 -13.90
C LYS A 58 -4.05 -15.71 -14.05
N LEU A 59 -3.77 -15.07 -15.18
CA LEU A 59 -4.37 -13.79 -15.57
C LEU A 59 -5.34 -14.02 -16.73
N ASN A 60 -6.59 -13.55 -16.60
CA ASN A 60 -7.62 -13.67 -17.63
C ASN A 60 -7.66 -12.40 -18.51
N GLY A 61 -6.53 -12.03 -19.12
CA GLY A 61 -6.42 -10.87 -20.00
C GLY A 61 -6.43 -9.48 -19.32
N ARG A 62 -6.69 -9.40 -18.01
CA ARG A 62 -6.59 -8.16 -17.22
C ARG A 62 -5.95 -8.44 -15.85
N ILE A 63 -5.16 -7.49 -15.35
CA ILE A 63 -4.66 -7.52 -13.98
C ILE A 63 -5.80 -7.13 -13.02
N PRO A 64 -6.19 -8.02 -12.08
CA PRO A 64 -7.16 -7.68 -11.05
C PRO A 64 -6.54 -6.71 -10.03
N ASP A 65 -6.76 -5.40 -10.20
CA ASP A 65 -6.09 -4.29 -9.48
C ASP A 65 -5.90 -4.54 -7.97
N ARG A 66 -7.00 -4.76 -7.24
CA ARG A 66 -6.93 -5.03 -5.79
C ARG A 66 -6.14 -6.28 -5.47
N LYS A 67 -6.34 -7.36 -6.21
CA LYS A 67 -5.66 -8.64 -5.97
C LYS A 67 -4.16 -8.53 -6.27
N ALA A 68 -3.79 -7.76 -7.29
CA ALA A 68 -2.40 -7.47 -7.58
C ALA A 68 -1.74 -6.68 -6.44
N ALA A 69 -2.41 -5.63 -5.96
CA ALA A 69 -1.93 -4.77 -4.88
C ALA A 69 -1.90 -5.45 -3.51
N THR A 70 -2.73 -6.47 -3.25
CA THR A 70 -2.88 -7.04 -1.89
C THR A 70 -2.45 -8.49 -1.75
N LYS A 71 -2.42 -9.27 -2.83
CA LYS A 71 -2.11 -10.71 -2.80
C LYS A 71 -0.89 -11.08 -3.65
N PHE A 72 -0.78 -10.53 -4.86
CA PHE A 72 0.32 -10.90 -5.76
C PHE A 72 1.66 -10.32 -5.30
N VAL A 73 1.68 -9.11 -4.74
CA VAL A 73 2.92 -8.55 -4.17
C VAL A 73 3.47 -9.42 -3.03
N PRO A 74 2.68 -9.85 -2.04
CA PRO A 74 3.17 -10.78 -1.01
C PRO A 74 3.58 -12.15 -1.53
N ILE A 75 2.88 -12.72 -2.52
CA ILE A 75 3.32 -13.96 -3.17
C ILE A 75 4.68 -13.76 -3.82
N TYR A 76 4.87 -12.64 -4.51
CA TYR A 76 6.12 -12.35 -5.21
C TYR A 76 7.29 -12.06 -4.26
N ILE A 77 7.11 -11.21 -3.23
CA ILE A 77 8.16 -10.85 -2.28
C ILE A 77 8.38 -11.94 -1.23
N GLY A 78 7.30 -12.50 -0.69
CA GLY A 78 7.24 -13.35 0.50
C GLY A 78 6.58 -12.62 1.67
N HIS A 79 5.53 -13.20 2.25
CA HIS A 79 4.82 -12.61 3.40
C HIS A 79 5.75 -12.33 4.59
N GLU A 80 6.54 -13.33 5.00
CA GLU A 80 7.53 -13.16 6.09
C GLU A 80 8.51 -12.02 5.82
N ARG A 81 8.96 -11.89 4.57
CA ARG A 81 9.89 -10.83 4.18
C ARG A 81 9.25 -9.45 4.27
N ILE A 82 8.01 -9.28 3.82
CA ILE A 82 7.28 -8.01 3.95
C ILE A 82 7.08 -7.67 5.43
N LEU A 83 6.69 -8.66 6.25
CA LEU A 83 6.50 -8.44 7.67
C LEU A 83 7.82 -8.04 8.36
N GLU A 84 8.92 -8.72 8.01
CA GLU A 84 10.26 -8.43 8.52
C GLU A 84 10.69 -7.00 8.20
N ILE A 85 10.59 -6.52 6.95
CA ILE A 85 11.04 -5.17 6.60
C ILE A 85 10.18 -4.08 7.27
N ILE A 86 8.89 -4.34 7.50
CA ILE A 86 8.00 -3.39 8.19
C ILE A 86 8.29 -3.36 9.68
N THR A 87 8.53 -4.52 10.30
CA THR A 87 8.71 -4.62 11.77
C THR A 87 10.12 -4.29 12.23
N ARG A 88 11.15 -4.51 11.38
CA ARG A 88 12.54 -4.14 11.70
C ARG A 88 12.85 -2.68 11.44
N ASP A 89 12.15 -2.03 10.52
CA ASP A 89 12.25 -0.59 10.32
C ASP A 89 11.43 0.13 11.40
N GLY A 90 12.12 0.79 12.34
CA GLY A 90 11.46 1.44 13.49
C GLY A 90 10.35 2.41 13.07
N GLN A 91 10.58 3.18 12.00
CA GLN A 91 9.62 4.16 11.51
C GLN A 91 8.38 3.49 10.89
N SER A 92 8.54 2.43 10.10
CA SER A 92 7.45 1.66 9.51
C SER A 92 6.63 0.93 10.58
N ASN A 93 7.30 0.36 11.59
CA ASN A 93 6.64 -0.32 12.68
C ASN A 93 5.80 0.65 13.54
N GLU A 94 6.37 1.79 13.93
CA GLU A 94 5.64 2.85 14.63
C GLU A 94 4.46 3.39 13.82
N SER A 95 4.65 3.57 12.51
CA SER A 95 3.60 3.98 11.58
C SER A 95 2.45 2.98 11.54
N LEU A 96 2.76 1.69 11.51
CA LEU A 96 1.75 0.62 11.52
C LEU A 96 0.96 0.63 12.85
N GLU A 97 1.64 0.71 13.98
CA GLU A 97 0.99 0.75 15.29
C GLU A 97 0.12 2.01 15.48
N SER A 98 0.57 3.17 14.97
CA SER A 98 -0.21 4.40 14.97
C SER A 98 -1.49 4.27 14.13
N LEU A 99 -1.41 3.64 12.96
CA LEU A 99 -2.58 3.35 12.13
C LEU A 99 -3.56 2.41 12.83
N ILE A 100 -3.06 1.31 13.42
CA ILE A 100 -3.92 0.36 14.15
C ILE A 100 -4.62 1.07 15.30
N SER A 101 -3.88 1.82 16.12
CA SER A 101 -4.42 2.61 17.23
C SER A 101 -5.49 3.61 16.77
N SER A 102 -5.27 4.27 15.62
CA SER A 102 -6.24 5.25 15.12
C SER A 102 -7.54 4.61 14.64
N ILE A 103 -7.49 3.40 14.07
CA ILE A 103 -8.69 2.65 13.67
C ILE A 103 -9.40 2.08 14.90
N GLU A 104 -8.64 1.54 15.87
CA GLU A 104 -9.15 1.00 17.13
C GLU A 104 -9.90 2.05 17.95
N ASN A 105 -9.33 3.25 18.04
CA ASN A 105 -9.93 4.40 18.71
C ASN A 105 -11.02 5.11 17.86
N GLN A 106 -11.40 4.54 16.71
CA GLN A 106 -12.42 5.07 15.80
C GLN A 106 -12.14 6.52 15.33
N ARG A 107 -10.87 6.93 15.31
CA ARG A 107 -10.44 8.22 14.76
C ARG A 107 -10.53 8.23 13.24
N PHE A 108 -10.25 7.09 12.60
CA PHE A 108 -10.44 6.88 11.17
C PHE A 108 -11.32 5.66 10.88
N TYR A 109 -12.18 5.82 9.87
CA TYR A 109 -12.99 4.74 9.30
C TYR A 109 -12.41 4.38 7.94
N ILE A 110 -11.83 3.19 7.81
CA ILE A 110 -11.13 2.78 6.59
C ILE A 110 -12.12 2.18 5.61
N LYS A 111 -12.99 1.29 6.08
CA LYS A 111 -13.95 0.59 5.23
C LYS A 111 -15.20 1.43 5.04
N LEU A 112 -15.33 2.02 3.86
CA LEU A 112 -16.48 2.82 3.46
C LEU A 112 -17.35 2.09 2.43
N SER A 113 -18.67 2.21 2.50
CA SER A 113 -19.58 1.60 1.53
C SER A 113 -19.66 2.45 0.27
N MET A 114 -19.53 1.86 -0.91
CA MET A 114 -19.82 2.56 -2.16
C MET A 114 -21.32 2.48 -2.49
N PRO A 115 -21.92 3.52 -3.12
CA PRO A 115 -21.32 4.83 -3.44
C PRO A 115 -21.39 5.85 -2.30
N TYR A 116 -22.07 5.55 -1.19
CA TYR A 116 -22.49 6.55 -0.21
C TYR A 116 -21.45 6.95 0.85
N GLY A 117 -20.25 6.36 0.82
CA GLY A 117 -19.17 6.66 1.78
C GLY A 117 -19.48 6.29 3.24
N ARG A 118 -20.52 5.51 3.53
CA ARG A 118 -20.89 5.19 4.93
C ARG A 118 -19.87 4.26 5.57
N ARG A 119 -19.47 4.56 6.81
CA ARG A 119 -18.60 3.68 7.61
C ARG A 119 -19.14 2.26 7.69
N GLN A 120 -18.26 1.27 7.68
CA GLN A 120 -18.60 -0.15 7.83
C GLN A 120 -17.87 -0.74 9.06
N PRO A 121 -18.36 -0.49 10.29
CA PRO A 121 -17.64 -0.83 11.52
C PRO A 121 -17.29 -2.31 11.64
N ASN A 122 -18.16 -3.21 11.16
CA ASN A 122 -17.88 -4.65 11.17
C ASN A 122 -16.73 -5.03 10.25
N LYS A 123 -16.52 -4.29 9.15
CA LYS A 123 -15.37 -4.52 8.26
C LYS A 123 -14.09 -3.91 8.82
N ASP A 124 -14.17 -2.75 9.48
CA ASP A 124 -13.02 -2.17 10.20
C ASP A 124 -12.59 -3.07 11.37
N LYS A 125 -13.53 -3.65 12.13
CA LYS A 125 -13.22 -4.63 13.19
C LYS A 125 -12.51 -5.88 12.65
N LYS A 126 -12.95 -6.39 11.49
CA LYS A 126 -12.27 -7.51 10.83
C LYS A 126 -10.87 -7.13 10.36
N LEU A 127 -10.71 -5.95 9.76
CA LEU A 127 -9.40 -5.42 9.37
C LEU A 127 -8.47 -5.33 10.59
N LEU A 128 -8.95 -4.79 11.71
CA LEU A 128 -8.18 -4.70 12.96
C LEU A 128 -7.74 -6.08 13.48
N ALA A 129 -8.65 -7.06 13.49
CA ALA A 129 -8.32 -8.41 13.92
C ALA A 129 -7.19 -9.01 13.06
N SER A 130 -7.27 -8.86 11.73
CA SER A 130 -6.24 -9.34 10.81
C SER A 130 -4.92 -8.56 10.93
N LEU A 131 -4.96 -7.24 11.15
CA LEU A 131 -3.76 -6.42 11.42
C LEU A 131 -3.04 -6.84 12.71
N ARG A 132 -3.78 -7.41 13.66
CA ARG A 132 -3.27 -7.95 14.93
C ARG A 132 -2.96 -9.45 14.87
N SER A 133 -3.18 -10.12 13.74
CA SER A 133 -2.93 -11.54 13.59
C SER A 133 -1.44 -11.87 13.80
N THR A 134 -1.17 -13.05 14.36
CA THR A 134 0.18 -13.61 14.44
C THR A 134 0.57 -14.36 13.17
N ASP A 135 -0.40 -14.65 12.31
CA ASP A 135 -0.17 -15.24 10.99
C ASP A 135 0.37 -14.17 10.03
N SER A 136 1.53 -14.43 9.43
CA SER A 136 2.22 -13.45 8.59
C SER A 136 1.47 -13.17 7.29
N GLU A 137 0.82 -14.18 6.71
CA GLU A 137 0.01 -14.04 5.51
C GLU A 137 -1.18 -13.13 5.76
N GLU A 138 -1.98 -13.44 6.79
CA GLU A 138 -3.14 -12.64 7.17
C GLU A 138 -2.75 -11.20 7.50
N LYS A 139 -1.70 -11.00 8.31
CA LYS A 139 -1.27 -9.66 8.73
C LYS A 139 -0.78 -8.82 7.56
N VAL A 140 0.03 -9.40 6.68
CA VAL A 140 0.57 -8.67 5.51
C VAL A 140 -0.53 -8.33 4.50
N GLU A 141 -1.43 -9.27 4.21
CA GLU A 141 -2.57 -8.98 3.34
C GLU A 141 -3.46 -7.86 3.94
N ALA A 142 -3.65 -7.85 5.27
CA ALA A 142 -4.40 -6.80 5.96
C ALA A 142 -3.71 -5.43 5.89
N ILE A 143 -2.38 -5.36 6.03
CA ILE A 143 -1.60 -4.13 5.86
C ILE A 143 -1.78 -3.59 4.44
N LEU A 144 -1.64 -4.44 3.42
CA LEU A 144 -1.81 -4.01 2.03
C LEU A 144 -3.26 -3.65 1.72
N ASP A 145 -4.23 -4.33 2.31
CA ASP A 145 -5.65 -4.01 2.15
C ASP A 145 -6.00 -2.67 2.81
N LEU A 146 -5.40 -2.33 3.95
CA LEU A 146 -5.47 -1.01 4.56
C LEU A 146 -4.94 0.06 3.60
N ILE A 147 -3.70 -0.09 3.12
CA ILE A 147 -3.04 0.83 2.19
C ILE A 147 -3.86 1.02 0.90
N TYR A 148 -4.34 -0.09 0.32
CA TYR A 148 -5.18 -0.06 -0.88
C TYR A 148 -6.52 0.64 -0.63
N THR A 149 -7.13 0.41 0.52
CA THR A 149 -8.41 1.07 0.86
C THR A 149 -8.22 2.57 1.07
N VAL A 150 -7.13 2.99 1.71
CA VAL A 150 -6.78 4.42 1.85
C VAL A 150 -6.63 5.06 0.48
N ARG A 151 -5.88 4.43 -0.45
CA ARG A 151 -5.81 4.87 -1.85
C ARG A 151 -7.21 5.05 -2.44
N CYS A 152 -8.05 4.02 -2.40
CA CYS A 152 -9.40 4.10 -2.96
C CYS A 152 -10.22 5.24 -2.37
N ASN A 153 -10.13 5.47 -1.05
CA ASN A 153 -10.82 6.57 -0.38
C ASN A 153 -10.30 7.94 -0.82
N MET A 154 -9.00 8.09 -1.11
CA MET A 154 -8.45 9.33 -1.67
C MET A 154 -8.94 9.62 -3.10
N PHE A 155 -9.09 8.58 -3.93
CA PHE A 155 -9.52 8.74 -5.33
C PHE A 155 -11.04 8.83 -5.51
N HIS A 156 -11.81 8.13 -4.68
CA HIS A 156 -13.25 7.92 -4.86
C HIS A 156 -14.11 8.33 -3.67
N GLY A 157 -13.50 8.62 -2.51
CA GLY A 157 -14.21 9.14 -1.35
C GLY A 157 -14.63 10.59 -1.52
N HIS A 158 -15.28 11.14 -0.50
CA HIS A 158 -15.52 12.57 -0.44
C HIS A 158 -14.18 13.31 -0.44
N LYS A 159 -13.94 14.10 -1.49
CA LYS A 159 -12.66 14.80 -1.76
C LYS A 159 -12.47 16.03 -0.85
N GLN A 160 -12.79 15.88 0.43
CA GLN A 160 -12.42 16.87 1.42
C GLN A 160 -10.92 16.79 1.63
N PHE A 161 -10.32 17.97 1.75
CA PHE A 161 -8.88 18.17 1.86
C PHE A 161 -8.67 18.83 3.22
N GLU A 162 -8.48 18.00 4.24
CA GLU A 162 -8.49 18.39 5.65
C GLU A 162 -7.23 17.90 6.38
N GLU A 163 -6.73 18.71 7.32
CA GLU A 163 -5.51 18.44 8.08
C GLU A 163 -5.53 17.11 8.84
N VAL A 164 -6.72 16.67 9.29
CA VAL A 164 -6.88 15.38 9.96
C VAL A 164 -6.37 14.21 9.09
N GLN A 165 -6.41 14.34 7.76
CA GLN A 165 -5.94 13.30 6.85
C GLN A 165 -4.42 13.12 6.90
N VAL A 166 -3.66 14.10 7.39
CA VAL A 166 -2.20 13.97 7.58
C VAL A 166 -1.88 12.83 8.55
N GLU A 167 -2.66 12.66 9.62
CA GLU A 167 -2.47 11.58 10.59
C GLU A 167 -2.64 10.18 9.97
N LEU A 168 -3.43 10.08 8.88
CA LEU A 168 -3.60 8.85 8.12
C LEU A 168 -2.53 8.69 7.02
N LEU A 169 -2.29 9.75 6.24
CA LEU A 169 -1.42 9.68 5.05
C LEU A 169 0.05 9.56 5.42
N ARG A 170 0.52 10.28 6.44
CA ARG A 170 1.91 10.22 6.89
C ARG A 170 2.37 8.78 7.16
N PRO A 171 1.74 8.00 8.07
CA PRO A 171 2.16 6.64 8.33
C PRO A 171 1.96 5.69 7.13
N VAL A 172 0.89 5.87 6.34
CA VAL A 172 0.67 5.06 5.13
C VAL A 172 1.81 5.23 4.12
N THR A 173 2.27 6.47 3.89
CA THR A 173 3.36 6.74 2.94
C THR A 173 4.70 6.16 3.39
N VAL A 174 4.97 6.10 4.69
CA VAL A 174 6.17 5.45 5.25
C VAL A 174 6.16 3.96 4.90
N ILE A 175 5.10 3.23 5.30
CA ILE A 175 5.00 1.78 5.08
C ILE A 175 5.00 1.47 3.58
N LEU A 176 4.25 2.24 2.78
CA LEU A 176 4.18 2.04 1.34
C LEU A 176 5.55 2.23 0.67
N LYS A 177 6.33 3.24 1.08
CA LYS A 177 7.68 3.45 0.56
C LYS A 177 8.57 2.24 0.86
N THR A 178 8.56 1.73 2.09
CA THR A 178 9.32 0.54 2.49
C THR A 178 9.01 -0.67 1.60
N ILE A 179 7.72 -0.91 1.33
CA ILE A 179 7.28 -2.01 0.46
C ILE A 179 7.70 -1.77 -1.00
N ILE A 180 7.60 -0.53 -1.51
CA ILE A 180 8.04 -0.17 -2.87
C ILE A 180 9.53 -0.45 -3.07
N LEU A 181 10.38 -0.08 -2.10
CA LEU A 181 11.82 -0.28 -2.18
C LEU A 181 12.18 -1.77 -2.25
N GLU A 182 11.56 -2.59 -1.40
CA GLU A 182 11.77 -4.04 -1.43
C GLU A 182 11.24 -4.66 -2.73
N LEU A 183 10.04 -4.26 -3.16
CA LEU A 183 9.44 -4.76 -4.39
C LEU A 183 10.31 -4.45 -5.61
N TYR A 184 10.80 -3.22 -5.71
CA TYR A 184 11.68 -2.80 -6.78
C TYR A 184 13.01 -3.55 -6.76
N SER A 185 13.64 -3.66 -5.58
CA SER A 185 14.88 -4.43 -5.41
C SER A 185 14.73 -5.87 -5.90
N LYS A 186 13.63 -6.54 -5.54
CA LYS A 186 13.36 -7.91 -5.99
C LYS A 186 13.14 -8.02 -7.50
N LEU A 187 12.35 -7.09 -8.06
CA LEU A 187 12.12 -7.02 -9.51
C LEU A 187 13.41 -6.76 -10.30
N SER A 188 14.31 -5.92 -9.79
CA SER A 188 15.57 -5.58 -10.46
C SER A 188 16.61 -6.71 -10.40
N ASN A 189 16.52 -7.59 -9.40
CA ASN A 189 17.45 -8.72 -9.20
C ASN A 189 16.98 -10.03 -9.87
N THR A 190 15.94 -10.01 -10.71
CA THR A 190 15.38 -11.18 -11.43
C THR A 190 15.63 -11.11 -12.94
#